data_AF-S1NP96-F1
#
_entry.id   AF-S1NP96-F1
#
_cell.length_a   1.000
_cell.length_b   1.000
_cell.length_c   1.000
_cell.angle_alpha   90.00
_cell.angle_beta   90.00
_cell.angle_gamma   90.00
#
_symmetry.space_group_name_H-M   'P 1'
#
loop_
_entity.id
_entity.type
_entity.pdbx_description
1 polymer ?
#
loop_
_entity_poly.entity_id
_entity_poly.type
_entity_poly.pdbx_seq_one_letter_code
_entity_poly.pdbx_strand_id
1 'polypeptide(L)'
;MDQETFNQLLLENKELLKQFLQENLLTRDNASQITKQSTRAFEQSVNTHIIQPFYSVKKNGRQIFKLYLKQEMETYAQSKRKINKQAKES
;
A
#
# COMPACT_ATOMS: atom_id res chain seq x y z
N MET A 1 -2.30 24.93 -5.63
CA MET A 1 -0.87 24.73 -5.37
C MET A 1 -0.30 24.03 -6.58
N ASP A 2 0.71 24.61 -7.22
CA ASP A 2 1.44 23.98 -8.32
C ASP A 2 2.49 22.98 -7.82
N GLN A 3 3.09 22.24 -8.76
CA GLN A 3 4.06 21.18 -8.47
C GLN A 3 5.34 21.72 -7.82
N GLU A 4 5.81 22.90 -8.24
CA GLU A 4 7.06 23.48 -7.74
C GLU A 4 6.90 23.92 -6.29
N THR A 5 5.83 24.64 -6.00
CA THR A 5 5.45 25.05 -4.64
C THR A 5 5.26 23.83 -3.73
N PHE A 6 4.62 22.77 -4.22
CA PHE A 6 4.47 21.54 -3.45
C PHE A 6 5.81 20.86 -3.16
N ASN A 7 6.67 20.73 -4.16
CA ASN A 7 8.00 20.14 -3.99
C ASN A 7 8.84 20.93 -2.98
N GLN A 8 8.79 22.27 -3.06
CA GLN A 8 9.47 23.14 -2.13
C GLN A 8 8.97 22.92 -0.68
N LEU A 9 7.64 22.87 -0.49
CA LEU A 9 7.03 22.58 0.81
C LEU A 9 7.51 21.24 1.37
N LEU A 10 7.60 20.19 0.53
CA LEU A 10 8.11 18.88 0.95
C LEU A 10 9.58 18.93 1.40
N LEU A 11 10.42 19.66 0.69
CA LEU A 11 11.85 19.79 1.00
C LEU A 11 12.09 20.58 2.29
N GLU A 12 11.34 21.66 2.50
CA GLU A 12 11.38 22.46 3.73
C GLU A 12 10.92 21.65 4.95
N ASN A 13 9.99 20.72 4.75
CA ASN A 13 9.39 19.89 5.80
C ASN A 13 9.87 18.43 5.76
N LYS A 14 11.13 18.20 5.36
CA LYS A 14 11.68 16.85 5.12
C LYS A 14 11.49 15.85 6.28
N GLU A 15 11.52 16.29 7.53
CA GLU A 15 11.33 15.40 8.69
C GLU A 15 9.87 14.95 8.82
N LEU A 16 8.91 15.83 8.56
CA LEU A 16 7.49 15.47 8.51
C LEU A 16 7.21 14.52 7.36
N LEU A 17 7.84 14.76 6.19
CA LEU A 17 7.76 13.84 5.06
C LEU A 17 8.34 12.47 5.44
N LYS A 18 9.51 12.43 6.06
CA LYS A 18 10.13 11.17 6.50
C LYS A 18 9.24 10.41 7.47
N GLN A 19 8.69 11.08 8.47
CA GLN A 19 7.75 10.48 9.42
C GLN A 19 6.51 9.94 8.71
N PHE A 20 5.92 10.73 7.80
CA PHE A 20 4.77 10.30 7.02
C PHE A 20 5.07 9.03 6.21
N LEU A 21 6.22 8.98 5.52
CA LEU A 21 6.63 7.80 4.75
C LEU A 21 6.84 6.58 5.65
N GLN A 22 7.45 6.73 6.82
CA GLN A 22 7.67 5.65 7.78
C GLN A 22 6.35 5.08 8.34
N GLU A 23 5.37 5.94 8.58
CA GLU A 23 4.09 5.54 9.18
C GLU A 23 3.11 4.96 8.15
N ASN A 24 3.18 5.44 6.90
CA ASN A 24 2.16 5.18 5.88
C ASN A 24 2.61 4.29 4.73
N LEU A 25 3.92 4.09 4.52
CA LEU A 25 4.41 3.14 3.51
C LEU A 25 4.77 1.80 4.14
N LEU A 26 4.11 0.76 3.64
CA LEU A 26 4.25 -0.60 4.11
C LEU A 26 5.06 -1.42 3.13
N THR A 27 5.92 -2.29 3.67
CA THR A 27 6.47 -3.41 2.90
C THR A 27 5.37 -4.44 2.62
N ARG A 28 5.64 -5.36 1.69
CA ARG A 28 4.74 -6.48 1.39
C ARG A 28 4.31 -7.24 2.66
N ASP A 29 5.26 -7.50 3.55
CA ASP A 29 5.00 -8.32 4.73
C ASP A 29 4.03 -7.61 5.69
N ASN A 30 4.25 -6.32 5.96
CA ASN A 30 3.34 -5.50 6.77
C ASN A 30 1.97 -5.33 6.12
N ALA A 31 1.93 -5.13 4.80
CA ALA A 31 0.68 -5.02 4.04
C ALA A 31 -0.14 -6.32 4.16
N SER A 32 0.48 -7.49 4.01
CA SER A 32 -0.19 -8.78 4.14
C SER A 32 -0.80 -9.02 5.53
N GLN A 33 -0.14 -8.53 6.58
CA GLN A 33 -0.64 -8.62 7.95
C GLN A 33 -1.89 -7.75 8.14
N ILE A 34 -1.87 -6.50 7.65
CA ILE A 34 -3.01 -5.57 7.73
C ILE A 34 -4.22 -6.13 6.98
N THR A 35 -4.01 -6.71 5.79
CA THR A 35 -5.09 -7.33 5.02
C THR A 35 -5.52 -8.70 5.55
N LYS A 36 -4.86 -9.21 6.60
CA LYS A 36 -5.09 -10.53 7.20
C LYS A 36 -4.99 -11.67 6.17
N GLN A 37 -4.04 -11.56 5.25
CA GLN A 37 -3.76 -12.54 4.21
C GLN A 37 -2.41 -13.22 4.47
N SER A 38 -2.28 -14.47 4.04
CA SER A 38 -0.94 -15.04 3.88
C SER A 38 -0.18 -14.29 2.77
N THR A 39 1.15 -14.30 2.82
CA THR A 39 1.99 -13.65 1.80
C THR A 39 1.61 -14.10 0.38
N ARG A 40 1.34 -15.40 0.18
CA ARG A 40 0.92 -15.94 -1.11
C ARG A 40 -0.44 -15.41 -1.58
N ALA A 41 -1.42 -15.31 -0.68
CA ALA A 41 -2.74 -14.78 -1.00
C ALA A 41 -2.70 -13.26 -1.28
N PHE A 42 -1.82 -12.54 -0.59
CA PHE A 42 -1.54 -11.13 -0.87
C PHE A 42 -0.88 -10.97 -2.25
N GLU A 43 0.15 -11.76 -2.56
CA GLU A 43 0.80 -11.74 -3.89
C GLU A 43 -0.15 -12.08 -5.02
N GLN A 44 -1.08 -13.02 -4.82
CA GLN A 44 -2.14 -13.27 -5.79
C GLN A 44 -2.98 -12.01 -6.02
N SER A 45 -3.37 -11.30 -4.96
CA SER A 45 -4.15 -10.05 -5.07
C SER A 45 -3.38 -8.95 -5.79
N VAL A 46 -2.04 -8.92 -5.63
CA VAL A 46 -1.15 -8.03 -6.38
C VAL A 46 -1.08 -8.41 -7.86
N ASN A 47 -0.92 -9.70 -8.17
CA ASN A 47 -0.84 -10.19 -9.55
C ASN A 47 -2.15 -10.04 -10.31
N THR A 48 -3.29 -10.16 -9.62
CA THR A 48 -4.62 -9.91 -10.20
C THR A 48 -5.00 -8.43 -10.20
N HIS A 49 -4.05 -7.52 -9.91
CA HIS A 49 -4.23 -6.07 -9.94
C HIS A 49 -5.30 -5.52 -8.98
N ILE A 50 -5.75 -6.33 -8.01
CA ILE A 50 -6.68 -5.91 -6.95
C ILE A 50 -5.96 -5.00 -5.95
N ILE A 51 -4.68 -5.28 -5.70
CA ILE A 51 -3.79 -4.44 -4.89
C ILE A 51 -2.66 -3.95 -5.78
N GLN A 52 -2.48 -2.63 -5.85
CA GLN A 52 -1.40 -2.02 -6.62
C GLN A 52 -0.33 -1.45 -5.67
N PRO A 53 0.98 -1.62 -5.96
CA PRO A 53 2.02 -0.95 -5.21
C PRO A 53 1.95 0.56 -5.43
N PHE A 54 1.96 1.33 -4.34
CA PHE A 54 2.07 2.79 -4.38
C PHE A 54 3.42 3.23 -4.95
N TYR A 55 4.48 2.51 -4.61
CA TYR A 55 5.81 2.75 -5.14
C TYR A 55 6.49 1.42 -5.48
N SER A 56 7.16 1.36 -6.64
CA SER A 56 7.96 0.20 -7.00
C SER A 56 9.22 0.57 -7.75
N VAL A 57 10.31 -0.12 -7.43
CA VAL A 57 11.59 0.00 -8.14
C VAL A 57 11.81 -1.24 -8.99
N LYS A 58 12.13 -1.03 -10.27
CA LYS A 58 12.53 -2.09 -11.19
C LYS A 58 14.05 -2.05 -11.39
N LYS A 59 14.70 -3.20 -11.30
CA LYS A 59 16.10 -3.40 -11.69
C LYS A 59 16.13 -4.51 -12.74
N ASN A 60 16.72 -4.23 -13.90
CA ASN A 60 16.79 -5.17 -15.03
C ASN A 60 15.43 -5.76 -15.41
N GLY A 61 14.38 -4.93 -15.48
CA GLY A 61 13.01 -5.35 -15.79
C GLY A 61 12.26 -6.07 -14.66
N ARG A 62 12.94 -6.51 -13.59
CA ARG A 62 12.32 -7.16 -12.43
C ARG A 62 12.02 -6.14 -11.34
N GLN A 63 10.78 -6.15 -10.81
CA GLN A 63 10.45 -5.38 -9.62
C GLN A 63 11.19 -5.98 -8.41
N ILE A 64 12.08 -5.19 -7.82
CA ILE A 64 12.91 -5.60 -6.67
C ILE A 64 12.34 -5.11 -5.34
N PHE A 65 11.56 -4.02 -5.37
CA PHE A 65 11.03 -3.41 -4.17
C PHE A 65 9.64 -2.84 -4.43
N LYS A 66 8.72 -3.05 -3.49
CA LYS A 66 7.33 -2.61 -3.54
C LYS A 66 6.93 -2.06 -2.18
N LEU A 67 6.36 -0.86 -2.20
CA LEU A 67 5.72 -0.26 -1.05
C LEU A 67 4.23 -0.05 -1.34
N TYR A 68 3.43 -0.17 -0.28
CA TYR A 68 1.98 -0.08 -0.33
C TYR A 68 1.52 1.00 0.63
N LEU A 69 0.51 1.77 0.23
CA LEU A 69 -0.05 2.79 1.12
C LEU A 69 -0.91 2.12 2.19
N LYS A 70 -0.63 2.40 3.46
CA LYS A 70 -1.33 1.82 4.60
C LYS A 70 -2.83 2.00 4.53
N GLN A 71 -3.28 3.21 4.20
CA GLN A 71 -4.70 3.53 4.07
C GLN A 71 -5.41 2.64 3.05
N GLU A 72 -4.80 2.41 1.88
CA GLU A 72 -5.38 1.53 0.85
C GLU A 72 -5.50 0.09 1.34
N MET A 73 -4.50 -0.39 2.09
CA MET A 73 -4.51 -1.76 2.65
C MET A 73 -5.59 -1.91 3.71
N GLU A 74 -5.78 -0.91 4.55
CA GLU A 74 -6.86 -0.87 5.54
C GLU A 74 -8.23 -0.84 4.87
N THR A 75 -8.42 0.00 3.85
CA THR A 75 -9.67 0.04 3.05
C THR A 75 -9.95 -1.31 2.39
N TYR A 76 -8.94 -1.92 1.77
CA TYR A 76 -9.08 -3.25 1.18
C TYR A 76 -9.49 -4.30 2.22
N ALA A 77 -8.84 -4.32 3.38
CA ALA A 77 -9.14 -5.24 4.46
C ALA A 77 -10.60 -5.11 4.95
N GLN A 78 -11.11 -3.88 5.03
CA GLN A 78 -12.49 -3.61 5.42
C GLN A 78 -13.50 -4.08 4.37
N SER A 79 -13.26 -3.76 3.09
CA SER A 79 -14.14 -4.16 1.99
C SER A 79 -14.26 -5.68 1.87
N LYS A 80 -13.15 -6.42 2.02
CA LYS A 80 -13.15 -7.88 2.00
C LYS A 80 -13.94 -8.50 3.16
N ARG A 81 -13.90 -7.89 4.35
CA ARG A 81 -14.69 -8.35 5.51
C ARG A 81 -16.19 -8.17 5.28
N LYS A 82 -16.61 -7.10 4.61
CA LYS A 82 -18.03 -6.86 4.28
C LYS A 82 -18.57 -7.95 3.36
N ILE A 83 -17.81 -8.31 2.32
CA ILE A 83 -18.18 -9.40 1.37
C ILE A 83 -18.30 -10.74 2.11
N ASN A 84 -17.32 -11.09 2.95
CA ASN A 84 -17.34 -12.35 3.69
C ASN A 84 -18.47 -12.43 4.74
N LYS A 85 -18.94 -11.29 5.26
CA LYS A 85 -20.07 -11.25 6.19
C LYS A 85 -21.40 -11.50 5.48
N GLN A 86 -21.59 -10.88 4.32
CA GLN A 86 -22.80 -11.08 3.49
C GLN A 86 -22.92 -12.52 2.97
N ALA A 87 -21.81 -13.14 2.57
CA ALA A 87 -21.80 -14.54 2.12
C ALA A 87 -22.03 -15.58 3.23
N LYS A 88 -21.97 -15.18 4.51
CA LYS A 88 -22.29 -16.05 5.66
C LYS A 88 -23.72 -15.86 6.18
N GLU A 89 -24.38 -14.78 5.80
CA GLU A 89 -25.75 -14.43 6.17
C GLU A 89 -26.76 -14.73 5.03
N SER A 90 -26.27 -15.20 3.88
CA SER A 90 -27.05 -15.70 2.73
C SER A 90 -26.98 -17.22 2.66
#